data_AF-A0A948KK24-F1
#
_entry.id   AF-A0A948KK24-F1
#
_cell.length_a   1.000
_cell.length_b   1.000
_cell.length_c   1.000
_cell.angle_alpha   90.00
_cell.angle_beta   90.00
_cell.angle_gamma   90.00
#
_symmetry.space_group_name_H-M   'P 1'
#
loop_
_entity.id
_entity.type
_entity.pdbx_description
1 polymer ?
#
loop_
_entity_poly.entity_id
_entity_poly.type
_entity_poly.pdbx_seq_one_letter_code
_entity_poly.pdbx_strand_id
1 'polypeptide(L)'
;MKRFIILLGLLFLTSIPANARTSCTEIRETKGEAEYEKCRVDEKEYAIKENIKKHKDALEDQQKDTEDYYEDIIGRIQDRRKDLDRRLEREEDDESDRLKDLKDDDADKEKIVKQKEKSDKVKNERKAAKKYFDAWLDVIETQQKLDEARIDLEAAQYEYQQRGGSTQWIRWY
;
A
#
# COMPACT_ATOMS: atom_id res chain seq x y z
N MET A 1 -4.17 -73.41 26.13
CA MET A 1 -4.16 -72.31 25.14
C MET A 1 -5.20 -71.27 25.54
N LYS A 2 -4.78 -70.00 25.48
CA LYS A 2 -5.44 -68.70 25.56
C LYS A 2 -6.93 -68.58 25.96
N ARG A 3 -7.10 -67.77 27.01
CA ARG A 3 -8.30 -67.10 27.52
C ARG A 3 -8.82 -66.07 26.50
N PHE A 4 -10.14 -65.84 26.46
CA PHE A 4 -10.70 -64.51 26.22
C PHE A 4 -12.03 -64.39 26.99
N ILE A 5 -12.02 -63.54 28.01
CA ILE A 5 -13.20 -63.04 28.71
C ILE A 5 -13.37 -61.59 28.27
N ILE A 6 -14.56 -61.27 27.78
CA ILE A 6 -15.08 -59.94 27.45
C ILE A 6 -15.31 -59.17 28.76
N LEU A 7 -15.00 -57.87 28.81
CA LEU A 7 -15.84 -56.89 29.50
C LEU A 7 -15.49 -55.43 29.14
N LEU A 8 -16.57 -54.65 29.02
CA LEU A 8 -16.68 -53.22 28.78
C LEU A 8 -15.76 -52.36 29.68
N GLY A 9 -15.41 -51.16 29.20
CA GLY A 9 -15.08 -50.06 30.11
C GLY A 9 -14.53 -48.80 29.48
N LEU A 10 -15.36 -47.75 29.49
CA LEU A 10 -15.03 -46.32 29.62
C LEU A 10 -14.42 -45.55 28.43
N LEU A 11 -15.35 -44.84 27.76
CA LEU A 11 -15.28 -43.39 27.51
C LEU A 11 -14.27 -42.65 28.40
N PHE A 12 -13.18 -42.18 27.81
CA PHE A 12 -12.50 -40.97 28.26
C PHE A 12 -12.63 -39.92 27.16
N LEU A 13 -13.73 -39.18 27.23
CA LEU A 13 -13.77 -37.77 26.80
C LEU A 13 -12.71 -37.05 27.63
N THR A 14 -11.51 -36.90 27.09
CA THR A 14 -10.55 -35.94 27.63
C THR A 14 -11.04 -34.56 27.21
N SER A 15 -11.97 -34.04 28.01
CA SER A 15 -12.23 -32.62 28.11
C SER A 15 -10.88 -31.93 28.31
N ILE A 16 -10.40 -31.26 27.27
CA ILE A 16 -9.38 -30.22 27.40
C ILE A 16 -9.95 -29.24 28.42
N PRO A 17 -9.38 -29.12 29.64
CA PRO A 17 -9.89 -28.15 30.58
C PRO A 17 -9.73 -26.78 29.91
N ALA A 18 -10.83 -26.02 29.87
CA ALA A 18 -10.77 -24.59 29.67
C ALA A 18 -9.72 -24.06 30.66
N ASN A 19 -8.58 -23.59 30.14
CA ASN A 19 -7.48 -23.12 30.96
C ASN A 19 -8.00 -21.98 31.84
N ALA A 20 -8.30 -22.26 33.10
CA ALA A 20 -8.32 -21.27 34.14
C ALA A 20 -6.92 -20.66 34.14
N ARG A 21 -6.79 -19.45 33.57
CA ARG A 21 -5.52 -18.71 33.55
C ARG A 21 -5.16 -18.49 35.02
N THR A 22 -4.23 -19.29 35.54
CA THR A 22 -3.74 -19.20 36.91
C THR A 22 -3.22 -17.79 37.10
N SER A 23 -3.84 -17.00 37.99
CA SER A 23 -3.43 -15.60 38.14
C SER A 23 -1.97 -15.56 38.62
N CYS A 24 -1.19 -14.54 38.24
CA CYS A 24 0.19 -14.45 38.75
C CYS A 24 0.22 -14.45 40.29
N THR A 25 -0.79 -13.89 40.95
CA THR A 25 -0.96 -13.94 42.40
C THR A 25 -0.98 -15.38 42.95
N GLU A 26 -1.67 -16.30 42.27
CA GLU A 26 -1.72 -17.72 42.63
C GLU A 26 -0.40 -18.45 42.32
N ILE A 27 0.34 -18.01 41.29
CA ILE A 27 1.72 -18.49 41.03
C ILE A 27 2.67 -18.10 42.16
N ARG A 28 2.50 -16.91 42.75
CA ARG A 28 3.29 -16.47 43.90
C ARG A 28 3.13 -17.41 45.10
N GLU A 29 1.89 -17.77 45.41
CA GLU A 29 1.54 -18.62 46.54
C GLU A 29 1.99 -20.08 46.34
N THR A 30 1.99 -20.56 45.09
CA THR A 30 2.24 -21.98 44.79
C THR A 30 3.67 -22.30 44.34
N LYS A 31 4.36 -21.34 43.70
CA LYS A 31 5.68 -21.55 43.09
C LYS A 31 6.75 -20.58 43.60
N GLY A 32 6.37 -19.52 44.31
CA GLY A 32 7.29 -18.56 44.92
C GLY A 32 7.52 -17.30 44.10
N GLU A 33 8.35 -16.40 44.64
CA GLU A 33 8.53 -15.02 44.12
C GLU A 33 9.19 -14.98 42.73
N ALA A 34 10.11 -15.91 42.43
CA ALA A 34 10.81 -15.92 41.15
C ALA A 34 9.87 -16.26 39.98
N GLU A 35 9.00 -17.25 40.17
CA GLU A 35 7.97 -17.65 39.22
C GLU A 35 6.87 -16.60 39.09
N TYR A 36 6.55 -15.91 40.20
CA TYR A 36 5.65 -14.76 40.19
C TYR A 36 6.17 -13.64 39.27
N GLU A 37 7.44 -13.24 39.41
CA GLU A 37 7.97 -12.16 38.57
C GLU A 37 8.08 -12.54 37.10
N LYS A 38 8.41 -13.81 36.79
CA LYS A 38 8.32 -14.30 35.41
C LYS A 38 6.88 -14.19 34.87
N CYS A 39 5.89 -14.61 35.64
CA CYS A 39 4.49 -14.51 35.24
C CYS A 39 4.08 -13.07 34.95
N ARG A 40 4.48 -12.10 35.80
CA ARG A 40 4.17 -10.68 35.57
C ARG A 40 4.81 -10.13 34.31
N VAL A 41 6.05 -10.52 34.02
CA VAL A 41 6.75 -10.13 32.80
C VAL A 41 6.03 -10.71 31.59
N ASP A 42 5.59 -11.96 31.64
CA ASP A 42 4.85 -12.62 30.57
C ASP A 42 3.46 -11.97 30.33
N GLU A 43 2.73 -11.63 31.38
CA GLU A 43 1.45 -10.91 31.27
C GLU A 43 1.63 -9.53 30.64
N LYS A 44 2.67 -8.78 31.04
CA LYS A 44 3.00 -7.48 30.43
C LYS A 44 3.38 -7.62 28.96
N GLU A 45 4.22 -8.59 28.61
CA GLU A 45 4.61 -8.83 27.22
C GLU A 45 3.41 -9.25 26.36
N TYR A 46 2.48 -10.04 26.92
CA TYR A 46 1.24 -10.39 26.24
C TYR A 46 0.39 -9.15 25.93
N ALA A 47 0.19 -8.28 26.92
CA ALA A 47 -0.55 -7.04 26.74
C ALA A 47 0.12 -6.09 25.72
N ILE A 48 1.45 -5.97 25.75
CA ILE A 48 2.22 -5.20 24.77
C ILE A 48 1.99 -5.75 23.35
N LYS A 49 2.10 -7.07 23.17
CA LYS A 49 1.85 -7.72 21.86
C LYS A 49 0.42 -7.51 21.37
N GLU A 50 -0.57 -7.60 22.25
CA GLU A 50 -1.97 -7.37 21.89
C GLU A 50 -2.20 -5.93 21.42
N ASN A 51 -1.63 -4.95 22.12
CA ASN A 51 -1.71 -3.53 21.74
C ASN A 51 -1.01 -3.25 20.41
N ILE A 52 0.21 -3.78 20.22
CA ILE A 52 0.95 -3.67 18.95
C ILE A 52 0.14 -4.27 17.81
N LYS A 53 -0.48 -5.44 18.02
CA LYS A 53 -1.31 -6.07 17.01
C LYS A 53 -2.50 -5.18 16.63
N LYS A 54 -3.29 -4.72 17.60
CA LYS A 54 -4.45 -3.85 17.34
C LYS A 54 -4.07 -2.57 16.58
N HIS A 55 -2.90 -2.01 16.89
CA HIS A 55 -2.40 -0.84 16.19
C HIS A 55 -1.97 -1.17 14.75
N LYS A 56 -1.27 -2.29 14.53
CA LYS A 56 -0.93 -2.77 13.18
C LYS A 56 -2.18 -3.05 12.35
N ASP A 57 -3.19 -3.70 12.92
CA ASP A 57 -4.47 -3.97 12.23
C ASP A 57 -5.13 -2.64 11.76
N ALA A 58 -5.07 -1.57 12.56
CA ALA A 58 -5.58 -0.24 12.17
C ALA A 58 -4.72 0.45 11.09
N LEU A 59 -3.41 0.23 11.09
CA LEU A 59 -2.51 0.75 10.07
C LEU A 59 -2.65 0.00 8.73
N GLU A 60 -3.01 -1.28 8.76
CA GLU A 60 -3.35 -2.04 7.53
C GLU A 60 -4.57 -1.43 6.83
N ASP A 61 -5.61 -1.06 7.58
CA ASP A 61 -6.77 -0.35 7.01
C ASP A 61 -6.35 1.01 6.40
N GLN A 62 -5.50 1.77 7.10
CA GLN A 62 -4.96 3.05 6.61
C GLN A 62 -4.09 2.87 5.35
N GLN A 63 -3.31 1.80 5.29
CA GLN A 63 -2.48 1.47 4.13
C GLN A 63 -3.37 1.20 2.92
N LYS A 64 -4.43 0.41 3.09
CA LYS A 64 -5.40 0.14 2.03
C LYS A 64 -6.11 1.40 1.55
N ASP A 65 -6.57 2.26 2.46
CA ASP A 65 -7.20 3.53 2.09
C ASP A 65 -6.24 4.43 1.30
N THR A 66 -4.94 4.37 1.63
CA THR A 66 -3.87 5.10 0.92
C THR A 66 -3.67 4.53 -0.49
N GLU A 67 -3.59 3.21 -0.63
CA GLU A 67 -3.49 2.51 -1.92
C GLU A 67 -4.69 2.85 -2.82
N ASP A 68 -5.92 2.71 -2.31
CA ASP A 68 -7.16 2.99 -3.05
C ASP A 68 -7.22 4.47 -3.53
N TYR A 69 -6.77 5.41 -2.69
CA TYR A 69 -6.70 6.83 -3.04
C TYR A 69 -5.73 7.10 -4.21
N TYR A 70 -4.54 6.52 -4.16
CA TYR A 70 -3.53 6.71 -5.20
C TYR A 70 -3.91 6.00 -6.50
N GLU A 71 -4.50 4.80 -6.42
CA GLU A 71 -5.02 4.09 -7.59
C GLU A 71 -6.07 4.93 -8.35
N ASP A 72 -7.03 5.54 -7.64
CA ASP A 72 -8.04 6.43 -8.26
C ASP A 72 -7.39 7.65 -8.93
N ILE A 73 -6.43 8.30 -8.27
CA ILE A 73 -5.73 9.45 -8.86
C ILE A 73 -4.93 9.05 -10.10
N ILE A 74 -4.13 7.98 -10.01
CA ILE A 74 -3.33 7.46 -11.12
C ILE A 74 -4.24 7.10 -12.30
N GLY A 75 -5.36 6.40 -12.03
CA GLY A 75 -6.37 6.06 -13.02
C GLY A 75 -6.90 7.30 -13.76
N ARG A 76 -7.32 8.33 -13.03
CA ARG A 76 -7.79 9.59 -13.63
C ARG A 76 -6.74 10.30 -14.47
N ILE A 77 -5.47 10.30 -14.04
CA ILE A 77 -4.37 10.90 -14.80
C ILE A 77 -4.13 10.11 -16.09
N GLN A 78 -4.12 8.78 -16.02
CA GLN A 78 -3.94 7.90 -17.17
C GLN A 78 -5.08 8.06 -18.19
N ASP A 79 -6.32 8.21 -17.75
CA ASP A 79 -7.45 8.42 -18.65
C ASP A 79 -7.36 9.77 -19.36
N ARG A 80 -7.05 10.85 -18.63
CA ARG A 80 -6.80 12.16 -19.23
C ARG A 80 -5.64 12.13 -20.23
N ARG A 81 -4.58 11.39 -19.92
CA ARG A 81 -3.45 11.18 -20.83
C ARG A 81 -3.90 10.50 -22.12
N LYS A 82 -4.65 9.40 -22.03
CA LYS A 82 -5.15 8.66 -23.20
C LYS A 82 -6.07 9.54 -24.06
N ASP A 83 -6.96 10.29 -23.42
CA ASP A 83 -7.90 11.15 -24.14
C ASP A 83 -7.19 12.29 -24.87
N LEU A 84 -6.21 12.92 -24.22
CA LEU A 84 -5.40 13.97 -24.85
C LEU A 84 -4.54 13.40 -25.99
N ASP A 85 -3.90 12.25 -25.80
CA ASP A 85 -3.08 11.61 -26.83
C ASP A 85 -3.91 11.27 -28.07
N ARG A 86 -5.08 10.64 -27.88
CA ARG A 86 -6.00 10.34 -29.00
C ARG A 86 -6.48 11.60 -29.72
N ARG A 87 -6.72 12.69 -28.99
CA ARG A 87 -7.14 13.95 -29.60
C ARG A 87 -6.03 14.53 -30.47
N LEU A 88 -4.81 14.61 -29.93
CA LEU A 88 -3.66 15.16 -30.64
C LEU A 88 -3.19 14.26 -31.78
N GLU A 89 -3.37 12.94 -31.67
CA GLU A 89 -3.15 11.99 -32.77
C GLU A 89 -4.06 12.27 -33.96
N ARG A 90 -5.37 12.42 -33.72
CA ARG A 90 -6.31 12.77 -34.81
C ARG A 90 -5.97 14.13 -35.43
N GLU A 91 -5.60 15.10 -34.61
CA GLU A 91 -5.21 16.42 -35.11
C GLU A 91 -3.89 16.36 -35.90
N GLU A 92 -2.95 15.50 -35.50
CA GLU A 92 -1.71 15.23 -36.23
C GLU A 92 -2.00 14.62 -37.61
N ASP A 93 -2.89 13.64 -37.66
CA ASP A 93 -3.35 12.99 -38.90
C ASP A 93 -4.06 14.01 -39.81
N ASP A 94 -5.02 14.78 -39.28
CA ASP A 94 -5.75 15.81 -40.03
C ASP A 94 -4.80 16.86 -40.65
N GLU A 95 -3.83 17.35 -39.88
CA GLU A 95 -2.88 18.35 -40.36
C GLU A 95 -1.88 17.75 -41.36
N SER A 96 -1.57 16.46 -41.24
CA SER A 96 -0.74 15.70 -42.18
C SER A 96 -1.45 15.47 -43.51
N ASP A 97 -2.72 15.07 -43.47
CA ASP A 97 -3.55 14.86 -44.66
C ASP A 97 -3.75 16.17 -45.42
N ARG A 98 -4.09 17.27 -44.73
CA ARG A 98 -4.15 18.61 -45.33
C ARG A 98 -2.83 19.03 -46.00
N LEU A 99 -1.69 18.70 -45.38
CA LEU A 99 -0.38 19.01 -45.96
C LEU A 99 -0.13 18.20 -47.24
N LYS A 100 -0.61 16.96 -47.28
CA LYS A 100 -0.51 16.10 -48.46
C LYS A 100 -1.41 16.63 -49.58
N ASP A 101 -2.66 16.95 -49.30
CA ASP A 101 -3.60 17.52 -50.27
C ASP A 101 -3.05 18.81 -50.89
N LEU A 102 -2.50 19.72 -50.07
CA LEU A 102 -1.86 20.93 -50.59
C LEU A 102 -0.67 20.67 -51.52
N LYS A 103 0.06 19.57 -51.32
CA LYS A 103 1.17 19.19 -52.21
C LYS A 103 0.66 18.55 -53.48
N ASP A 104 -0.38 17.72 -53.37
CA ASP A 104 -0.99 17.03 -54.50
C ASP A 104 -1.73 18.03 -55.42
N ASP A 105 -2.26 19.12 -54.85
CA ASP A 105 -2.92 20.22 -55.57
C ASP A 105 -1.93 21.30 -56.11
N ASP A 106 -0.61 21.08 -56.00
CA ASP A 106 0.44 22.05 -56.39
C ASP A 106 0.22 23.45 -55.77
N ALA A 107 -0.24 23.50 -54.52
CA ALA A 107 -0.53 24.77 -53.84
C ALA A 107 0.72 25.64 -53.65
N ASP A 108 0.51 26.94 -53.48
CA ASP A 108 1.58 27.90 -53.26
C ASP A 108 2.52 27.48 -52.11
N LYS A 109 3.82 27.62 -52.33
CA LYS A 109 4.87 27.25 -51.36
C LYS A 109 4.62 27.82 -49.96
N GLU A 110 4.10 29.05 -49.87
CA GLU A 110 3.77 29.69 -48.59
C GLU A 110 2.68 28.93 -47.82
N LYS A 111 1.65 28.42 -48.51
CA LYS A 111 0.57 27.63 -47.89
C LYS A 111 1.10 26.30 -47.37
N ILE A 112 1.95 25.62 -48.15
CA ILE A 112 2.60 24.37 -47.76
C ILE A 112 3.47 24.58 -46.51
N VAL A 113 4.25 25.67 -46.44
CA VAL A 113 5.08 25.99 -45.28
C VAL A 113 4.22 26.24 -44.04
N LYS A 114 3.19 27.09 -44.13
CA LYS A 114 2.27 27.36 -43.00
C LYS A 114 1.57 26.10 -42.52
N GLN A 115 1.15 25.22 -43.43
CA GLN A 115 0.49 23.97 -43.06
C GLN A 115 1.46 22.99 -42.39
N LYS A 116 2.71 22.94 -42.85
CA LYS A 116 3.77 22.16 -42.19
C LYS A 116 4.03 22.65 -40.76
N GLU A 117 4.09 23.96 -40.55
CA GLU A 117 4.28 24.55 -39.21
C GLU A 117 3.16 24.15 -38.23
N LYS A 118 1.91 24.07 -38.71
CA LYS A 118 0.79 23.57 -37.89
C LYS A 118 0.95 22.09 -37.54
N SER A 119 1.25 21.24 -38.52
CA SER A 119 1.51 19.80 -38.26
C SER A 119 2.65 19.61 -37.26
N ASP A 120 3.75 20.36 -37.41
CA ASP A 120 4.89 20.30 -36.48
C ASP A 120 4.51 20.80 -35.08
N LYS A 121 3.65 21.82 -34.97
CA LYS A 121 3.13 22.31 -33.70
C LYS A 121 2.35 21.21 -32.96
N VAL A 122 1.41 20.53 -33.62
CA VAL A 122 0.61 19.45 -33.02
C VAL A 122 1.50 18.29 -32.56
N LYS A 123 2.48 17.90 -33.39
CA LYS A 123 3.48 16.87 -33.03
C LYS A 123 4.28 17.23 -31.79
N ASN A 124 4.71 18.49 -31.69
CA ASN A 124 5.46 18.98 -30.53
C ASN A 124 4.57 19.06 -29.28
N GLU A 125 3.30 19.46 -29.43
CA GLU A 125 2.32 19.47 -28.36
C GLU A 125 2.08 18.05 -27.82
N ARG A 126 1.86 17.05 -28.70
CA ARG A 126 1.68 15.64 -28.32
C ARG A 126 2.87 15.09 -27.53
N LYS A 127 4.09 15.38 -28.00
CA LYS A 127 5.33 15.01 -27.29
C LYS A 127 5.44 15.68 -25.92
N ALA A 128 5.10 16.97 -25.82
CA ALA A 128 5.13 17.70 -24.56
C ALA A 128 4.08 17.19 -23.58
N ALA A 129 2.86 16.92 -24.05
CA ALA A 129 1.78 16.32 -23.27
C ALA A 129 2.17 14.97 -22.68
N LYS A 130 2.80 14.09 -23.48
CA LYS A 130 3.32 12.81 -23.00
C LYS A 130 4.30 12.99 -21.83
N LYS A 131 5.30 13.87 -22.01
CA LYS A 131 6.30 14.18 -20.96
C LYS A 131 5.66 14.76 -19.71
N TYR A 132 4.69 15.65 -19.86
CA TYR A 132 3.96 16.24 -18.74
C TYR A 132 3.24 15.19 -17.91
N PHE A 133 2.49 14.29 -18.56
CA PHE A 133 1.79 13.22 -17.84
C PHE A 133 2.73 12.18 -17.24
N ASP A 134 3.82 11.83 -17.92
CA ASP A 134 4.84 10.93 -17.37
C ASP A 134 5.45 11.52 -16.08
N ALA A 135 5.80 12.81 -16.09
CA ALA A 135 6.32 13.49 -14.90
C ALA A 135 5.27 13.60 -13.78
N TRP A 136 4.00 13.83 -14.13
CA TRP A 136 2.95 13.91 -13.12
C TRP A 136 2.70 12.55 -12.46
N LEU A 137 2.67 11.46 -13.23
CA LEU A 137 2.55 10.10 -12.68
C LEU A 137 3.71 9.78 -11.73
N ASP A 138 4.96 10.10 -12.11
CA ASP A 138 6.14 9.89 -11.27
C ASP A 138 6.04 10.60 -9.91
N VAL A 139 5.53 11.84 -9.89
CA VAL A 139 5.29 12.58 -8.64
C VAL A 139 4.27 11.88 -7.76
N ILE A 140 3.16 11.40 -8.34
CA ILE A 140 2.09 10.74 -7.59
C ILE A 140 2.56 9.37 -7.05
N GLU A 141 3.25 8.58 -7.86
CA GLU A 141 3.82 7.29 -7.44
C GLU A 141 4.89 7.46 -6.34
N THR A 142 5.68 8.53 -6.42
CA THR A 142 6.66 8.86 -5.38
C THR A 142 5.97 9.26 -4.07
N GLN A 143 4.90 10.04 -4.18
CA GLN A 143 4.13 10.45 -3.01
C GLN A 143 3.44 9.26 -2.34
N GLN A 144 2.88 8.32 -3.13
CA GLN A 144 2.33 7.07 -2.61
C GLN A 144 3.35 6.31 -1.76
N LYS A 145 4.55 6.06 -2.31
CA LYS A 145 5.63 5.35 -1.60
C LYS A 145 6.05 6.06 -0.32
N LEU A 146 6.03 7.40 -0.31
CA LEU A 146 6.35 8.18 0.88
C LEU A 146 5.30 8.00 1.98
N ASP A 147 4.03 7.98 1.62
CA ASP A 147 2.94 7.82 2.58
C ASP A 147 2.87 6.38 3.11
N GLU A 148 3.09 5.37 2.26
CA GLU A 148 3.27 3.96 2.70
C GLU A 148 4.44 3.83 3.69
N ALA A 149 5.61 4.41 3.36
CA ALA A 149 6.77 4.38 4.25
C ALA A 149 6.53 5.11 5.58
N ARG A 150 5.65 6.13 5.61
CA ARG A 150 5.25 6.81 6.85
C ARG A 150 4.39 5.91 7.74
N ILE A 151 3.50 5.12 7.15
CA ILE A 151 2.69 4.13 7.86
C ILE A 151 3.59 3.06 8.49
N ASP A 152 4.58 2.55 7.74
CA ASP A 152 5.58 1.62 8.26
C ASP A 152 6.38 2.21 9.43
N LEU A 153 6.80 3.48 9.29
CA LEU A 153 7.51 4.20 10.34
C LEU A 153 6.63 4.37 11.58
N GLU A 154 5.35 4.68 11.42
CA GLU A 154 4.39 4.79 12.52
C GLU A 154 4.26 3.46 13.29
N ALA A 155 4.12 2.34 12.57
CA ALA A 155 4.07 1.01 13.17
C ALA A 155 5.32 0.71 14.00
N ALA A 156 6.50 1.02 13.47
CA ALA A 156 7.78 0.81 14.15
C ALA A 156 7.95 1.74 15.36
N GLN A 157 7.53 3.01 15.25
CA GLN A 157 7.57 3.96 16.35
C GLN A 157 6.66 3.53 17.50
N TYR A 158 5.44 3.09 17.20
CA TYR A 158 4.51 2.61 18.21
C TYR A 158 5.07 1.39 18.94
N GLU A 159 5.59 0.40 18.21
CA GLU A 159 6.23 -0.77 18.84
C GLU A 159 7.40 -0.36 19.74
N TYR A 160 8.26 0.55 19.29
CA TYR A 160 9.37 1.06 20.10
C TYR A 160 8.88 1.74 21.39
N GLN A 161 7.83 2.56 21.31
CA GLN A 161 7.23 3.23 22.47
C GLN A 161 6.59 2.25 23.45
N GLN A 162 5.85 1.25 22.97
CA GLN A 162 5.25 0.22 23.84
C GLN A 162 6.31 -0.59 24.58
N ARG A 163 7.52 -0.70 24.02
CA ARG A 163 8.68 -1.37 24.64
C ARG A 163 9.52 -0.44 25.52
N GLY A 164 9.05 0.77 25.81
CA GLY A 164 9.72 1.74 26.70
C GLY A 164 10.77 2.61 26.00
N GLY A 165 10.86 2.54 24.67
CA GLY A 165 11.66 3.46 23.87
C GLY A 165 11.08 4.87 23.83
N SER A 166 11.93 5.87 23.63
CA SER A 166 11.50 7.27 23.47
C SER A 166 11.88 7.79 22.08
N THR A 167 10.89 8.29 21.34
CA THR A 167 11.08 8.91 20.03
C THR A 167 11.28 10.44 20.10
N GLN A 168 11.26 11.05 21.30
CA GLN A 168 11.36 12.51 21.47
C GLN A 168 12.64 13.13 20.89
N TRP A 169 13.72 12.35 20.79
CA TRP A 169 15.02 12.80 20.29
C TRP A 169 15.23 12.53 18.79
N ILE A 170 14.35 11.73 18.18
CA ILE A 170 14.40 11.38 16.77
C ILE A 170 13.58 12.42 16.00
N ARG A 171 14.05 13.68 16.00
CA ARG A 171 13.56 14.70 15.06
C ARG A 171 14.36 14.56 13.78
N TRP A 172 13.79 13.93 12.77
CA TRP A 172 14.27 14.08 11.40
C TRP A 172 13.63 15.31 10.78
N TYR A 173 14.48 16.16 10.20
CA TYR A 173 14.16 17.36 9.42
C TYR A 173 13.36 17.00 8.17
#